data_AF-A0A820U0U2-F1
#
_entry.id   AF-A0A820U0U2-F1
#
_cell.length_a   1.000
_cell.length_b   1.000
_cell.length_c   1.000
_cell.angle_alpha   90.00
_cell.angle_beta   90.00
_cell.angle_gamma   90.00
#
_symmetry.space_group_name_H-M   'P 1'
#
loop_
_entity.id
_entity.type
_entity.pdbx_description
1 polymer ?
#
loop_
_entity_poly.entity_id
_entity_poly.type
_entity_poly.pdbx_seq_one_letter_code
_entity_poly.pdbx_strand_id
1 'polypeptide(L)' 'IDVYFSHDDFKVASDTIKAVLSPDCTYACAGSNDGSVFVWNTATGKIEKVLNKEHS' A
#
# COMPACT_ATOMS: atom_id res chain seq x y z
N ILE A 1 -15.65 -2.93 12.78
CA ILE A 1 -14.99 -1.70 12.28
C ILE A 1 -14.07 -2.19 11.19
N ASP A 2 -14.49 -2.00 9.95
CA ASP A 2 -13.71 -2.38 8.78
C ASP A 2 -12.87 -1.17 8.38
N VAL A 3 -11.55 -1.35 8.35
CA VAL A 3 -10.61 -0.33 7.89
C VAL A 3 -10.22 -0.70 6.46
N TYR A 4 -10.47 0.21 5.54
CA TYR A 4 -10.15 0.04 4.13
C TYR A 4 -8.88 0.80 3.78
N PHE A 5 -8.03 0.19 2.95
CA PHE A 5 -6.82 0.79 2.41
C PHE A 5 -7.07 1.16 0.96
N SER A 6 -7.03 2.45 0.65
CA SER A 6 -7.26 2.96 -0.69
C SER A 6 -6.39 4.17 -0.97
N HIS A 7 -6.09 4.39 -2.25
CA HIS A 7 -5.49 5.62 -2.76
C HIS A 7 -5.85 5.78 -4.23
N ASP A 8 -6.06 7.01 -4.71
CA ASP A 8 -6.51 7.28 -6.08
C ASP A 8 -5.51 6.76 -7.14
N ASP A 9 -4.22 6.81 -6.81
CA ASP A 9 -3.15 6.31 -7.67
C ASP A 9 -2.85 4.82 -7.50
N PHE A 10 -3.39 4.16 -6.47
CA PHE A 10 -3.15 2.73 -6.26
C PHE A 10 -3.96 1.92 -7.27
N LYS A 11 -3.28 1.36 -8.28
CA LYS A 11 -3.91 0.62 -9.37
C LYS A 11 -3.41 -0.82 -9.40
N VAL A 12 -4.35 -1.74 -9.40
CA VAL A 12 -4.10 -3.17 -9.48
C VAL A 12 -4.37 -3.63 -10.91
N ALA A 13 -3.35 -4.15 -11.61
CA ALA A 13 -3.50 -4.60 -13.00
C ALA A 13 -3.83 -6.08 -13.15
N SER A 14 -3.77 -6.87 -12.06
CA SER A 14 -4.07 -8.28 -12.07
C SER A 14 -4.68 -8.69 -10.73
N ASP A 15 -5.57 -9.68 -10.78
CA ASP A 15 -6.16 -10.40 -9.64
C ASP A 15 -5.13 -10.95 -8.61
N THR A 16 -3.84 -10.98 -8.97
CA THR A 16 -2.76 -11.41 -8.07
C THR A 16 -1.85 -10.24 -7.66
N ILE A 17 -2.30 -9.41 -6.72
CA ILE A 17 -1.40 -8.53 -5.98
C ILE A 17 -0.98 -9.15 -4.66
N LYS A 18 0.26 -8.89 -4.25
CA LYS A 18 0.76 -9.24 -2.93
C LYS A 18 0.65 -7.99 -2.05
N ALA A 19 -0.07 -8.13 -0.95
CA ALA A 19 -0.03 -7.19 0.17
C ALA A 19 0.62 -7.89 1.36
N VAL A 20 1.36 -7.15 2.18
CA VAL A 20 1.97 -7.67 3.40
C VAL A 20 1.71 -6.73 4.57
N LEU A 21 1.67 -7.30 5.77
CA LEU A 21 1.61 -6.56 7.02
C LEU A 21 2.99 -6.55 7.67
N SER A 22 3.31 -5.46 8.35
CA SER A 22 4.47 -5.42 9.23
C SER A 22 4.28 -6.41 10.40
N PRO A 23 5.37 -6.95 10.99
CA PRO A 23 5.27 -7.92 12.08
C PRO A 23 4.55 -7.40 13.34
N ASP A 24 4.57 -6.09 13.55
CA ASP A 24 3.89 -5.39 14.63
C ASP A 24 2.45 -4.97 14.27
N CYS A 25 1.99 -5.30 13.06
CA CYS A 25 0.68 -4.92 12.51
C CYS A 25 0.43 -3.41 12.45
N THR A 26 1.45 -2.55 12.55
CA THR A 26 1.31 -1.09 12.47
C THR A 26 1.15 -0.60 11.03
N TYR A 27 1.68 -1.35 10.06
CA TYR A 27 1.70 -0.96 8.66
C TYR A 27 1.22 -2.07 7.74
N ALA A 28 0.51 -1.68 6.68
CA ALA A 28 0.22 -2.51 5.53
C ALA A 28 0.96 -1.95 4.32
N CYS A 29 1.43 -2.79 3.42
CA CYS A 29 1.95 -2.34 2.13
C CYS A 29 1.55 -3.21 0.96
N ALA A 30 1.45 -2.60 -0.22
CA ALA A 30 1.09 -3.26 -1.47
C ALA A 30 1.75 -2.55 -2.65
N GLY A 31 2.12 -3.33 -3.66
CA GLY A 31 2.63 -2.81 -4.94
C GLY A 31 1.50 -2.43 -5.89
N SER A 32 1.67 -1.30 -6.57
CA SER A 32 0.83 -0.83 -7.68
C SER A 32 1.40 -1.27 -9.02
N ASN A 33 0.55 -1.30 -10.04
CA ASN A 33 0.95 -1.63 -11.42
C ASN A 33 1.94 -0.63 -12.03
N ASP A 34 1.93 0.62 -11.57
CA ASP A 34 2.90 1.64 -11.99
C ASP A 34 4.31 1.40 -11.41
N GLY A 35 4.48 0.39 -10.55
CA GLY A 35 5.74 0.04 -9.90
C GLY A 35 5.98 0.76 -8.58
N SER A 36 5.04 1.59 -8.12
CA SER A 36 5.09 2.23 -6.80
C SER A 36 4.65 1.27 -5.70
N VAL A 37 5.17 1.45 -4.49
CA VAL A 37 4.75 0.72 -3.30
C VAL A 37 4.05 1.69 -2.35
N PHE A 38 2.84 1.33 -1.97
CA PHE A 38 2.01 2.09 -1.07
C PHE A 38 2.12 1.51 0.33
N VAL A 39 2.26 2.38 1.34
CA VAL A 39 2.36 2.02 2.75
C VAL A 39 1.28 2.78 3.52
N TRP A 40 0.43 2.04 4.22
CA TRP A 40 -0.66 2.56 5.03
C TRP A 40 -0.43 2.28 6.51
N ASN A 41 -0.92 3.19 7.34
CA ASN A 41 -1.09 2.98 8.77
C ASN A 41 -2.33 2.13 9.01
N THR A 42 -2.20 0.99 9.68
CA THR A 42 -3.32 0.06 9.91
C THR A 42 -4.35 0.58 10.90
N ALA A 43 -3.95 1.41 11.85
CA ALA A 43 -4.84 1.96 12.86
C ALA A 43 -5.75 3.06 12.30
N THR A 44 -5.27 3.82 11.31
CA THR A 44 -6.00 4.95 10.74
C THR A 44 -6.51 4.73 9.32
N GLY A 45 -5.98 3.72 8.61
CA GLY A 45 -6.26 3.46 7.19
C GLY A 45 -5.63 4.47 6.22
N LYS A 46 -4.87 5.45 6.72
CA LYS A 46 -4.29 6.52 5.89
C LYS A 46 -2.95 6.11 5.31
N ILE A 47 -2.59 6.70 4.17
CA ILE A 47 -1.25 6.61 3.63
C ILE A 47 -0.25 7.26 4.57
N GLU A 48 0.83 6.53 4.84
CA GLU A 48 2.03 7.03 5.49
C GLU A 48 3.11 7.34 4.44
N LYS A 49 3.23 6.49 3.41
CA LYS A 49 4.26 6.65 2.39
C LYS A 49 3.89 6.03 1.06
N VAL A 50 4.34 6.68 -0.02
CA VAL A 50 4.40 6.11 -1.37
C VAL A 50 5.87 6.06 -1.78
N LEU A 51 6.35 4.86 -2.11
CA LEU A 51 7.70 4.62 -2.60
C LEU A 51 7.63 4.48 -4.12
N ASN A 52 8.09 5.50 -4.82
CA ASN A 52 8.13 5.48 -6.28
C ASN A 52 9.38 4.74 -6.77
N LYS A 53 9.29 4.22 -7.99
CA LYS A 53 10.40 3.53 -8.67
C LYS A 53 11.61 4.44 -8.94
N GLU A 54 11.41 5.75 -8.95
CA GLU A 54 12.46 6.71 -9.31
C GLU A 54 13.50 6.85 -8.19
N HIS A 55 14.69 6.32 -8.45
CA HIS A 55 15.92 6.72 -7.80
C HIS A 55 16.77 7.45 -8.86
N SER A 56 16.97 8.75 -8.67
CA SER A 56 17.97 9.52 -9.42
C SER A 56 19.37 9.23 -8.91
#